data_AF-A0A652NWT8-F1
#
_entry.id   AF-A0A652NWT8-F1
#
_cell.length_a   1.000
_cell.length_b   1.000
_cell.length_c   1.000
_cell.angle_alpha   90.00
_cell.angle_beta   90.00
_cell.angle_gamma   90.00
#
_symmetry.space_group_name_H-M   'P 1'
#
loop_
_entity.id
_entity.type
_entity.pdbx_description
1 polymer ?
#
loop_
_entity_poly.entity_id
_entity_poly.type
_entity_poly.pdbx_seq_one_letter_code
_entity_poly.pdbx_strand_id
1 'polypeptide(L)'
;MKRQRGHKAILDLTPEQLWKIESQGHAARAMWNLLHDLWRMTPKCQRSLSRMDAEIRRARKEINWLAVLPAQASQQVLKTYLRAWSNCWEGRAEEPTFKNNPARY
;
A
#
# COMPACT_ATOMS: atom_id res chain seq x y z
N MET A 1 -2.43 28.02 -27.88
CA MET A 1 -3.30 27.37 -26.87
C MET A 1 -3.26 25.86 -27.08
N LYS A 2 -2.52 25.08 -26.27
CA LYS A 2 -2.39 23.61 -26.44
C LYS A 2 -3.62 22.92 -25.84
N ARG A 3 -4.47 22.34 -26.69
CA ARG A 3 -5.56 21.44 -26.24
C ARG A 3 -4.95 20.10 -25.81
N GLN A 4 -4.90 19.82 -24.51
CA GLN A 4 -4.66 18.47 -24.01
C GLN A 4 -5.95 17.65 -24.21
N ARG A 5 -5.91 16.69 -25.14
CA ARG A 5 -6.98 15.70 -25.29
C ARG A 5 -6.63 14.51 -24.38
N GLY A 6 -7.55 14.10 -23.50
CA GLY A 6 -7.38 12.87 -22.73
C GLY A 6 -7.39 11.68 -23.67
N HIS A 7 -6.31 10.89 -23.66
CA HIS A 7 -6.24 9.63 -24.39
C HIS A 7 -6.74 8.51 -23.47
N LYS A 8 -7.82 7.84 -23.86
CA LYS A 8 -8.34 6.67 -23.14
C LYS A 8 -7.79 5.41 -23.80
N ALA A 9 -6.80 4.79 -23.16
CA ALA A 9 -6.29 3.48 -23.54
C ALA A 9 -6.86 2.41 -22.61
N ILE A 10 -7.24 1.26 -23.16
CA ILE A 10 -7.56 0.06 -22.40
C ILE A 10 -6.30 -0.80 -22.41
N LEU A 11 -5.87 -1.25 -21.23
CA LEU A 11 -4.79 -2.23 -21.11
C LEU A 11 -5.37 -3.61 -21.40
N ASP A 12 -5.01 -4.19 -22.53
CA ASP A 12 -5.30 -5.60 -22.83
C ASP A 12 -4.15 -6.45 -22.26
N LEU A 13 -4.42 -7.09 -21.12
CA LEU A 13 -3.42 -7.83 -20.36
C LEU A 13 -3.53 -9.31 -20.66
N THR A 14 -2.39 -9.98 -20.85
CA THR A 14 -2.40 -11.44 -20.91
C THR A 14 -2.81 -12.02 -19.55
N PRO A 15 -3.33 -13.27 -19.51
CA PRO A 15 -3.69 -13.92 -18.25
C PRO A 15 -2.56 -13.86 -17.20
N GLU A 16 -1.31 -14.07 -17.61
CA GLU A 16 -0.14 -14.04 -16.72
C GLU A 16 0.10 -12.64 -16.14
N GLN A 17 -0.10 -11.58 -16.93
CA GLN A 17 0.03 -10.20 -16.47
C GLN A 17 -1.09 -9.84 -15.48
N LEU A 18 -2.31 -10.32 -15.72
CA LEU A 18 -3.44 -10.13 -14.81
C LEU A 18 -3.16 -10.78 -13.45
N TRP A 19 -2.74 -12.05 -13.45
CA TRP A 19 -2.36 -12.78 -12.23
C TRP A 19 -1.26 -12.06 -11.44
N LYS A 20 -0.27 -11.51 -12.13
CA LYS A 20 0.82 -10.76 -11.50
C LYS A 20 0.31 -9.49 -10.82
N ILE A 21 -0.53 -8.70 -11.51
CA ILE A 21 -1.10 -7.46 -10.96
C ILE A 21 -2.03 -7.77 -9.78
N GLU A 22 -2.84 -8.82 -9.89
CA GLU A 22 -3.70 -9.27 -8.79
C GLU A 22 -2.90 -9.70 -7.57
N SER A 23 -1.84 -10.50 -7.77
CA SER A 23 -0.94 -10.93 -6.68
C SER A 23 -0.28 -9.73 -6.00
N GLN A 24 0.15 -8.73 -6.77
CA GLN A 24 0.68 -7.48 -6.23
C GLN A 24 -0.38 -6.66 -5.48
N GLY A 25 -1.62 -6.63 -5.97
CA GLY A 25 -2.75 -5.98 -5.30
C GLY A 25 -3.05 -6.63 -3.93
N HIS A 26 -3.07 -7.96 -3.88
CA HIS A 26 -3.23 -8.70 -2.63
C HIS A 26 -2.07 -8.44 -1.66
N ALA A 27 -0.82 -8.50 -2.15
CA ALA A 27 0.36 -8.21 -1.33
C ALA A 27 0.38 -6.77 -0.80
N ALA A 28 -0.01 -5.78 -1.62
CA ALA A 28 -0.12 -4.38 -1.19
C ALA A 28 -1.19 -4.18 -0.09
N ARG A 29 -2.33 -4.88 -0.21
CA ARG A 29 -3.40 -4.83 0.80
C ARG A 29 -2.98 -5.49 2.11
N ALA A 30 -2.35 -6.66 2.04
CA ALA A 30 -1.79 -7.34 3.21
C ALA A 30 -0.71 -6.47 3.88
N MET A 31 0.15 -5.83 3.09
CA MET A 31 1.16 -4.90 3.60
C MET A 31 0.55 -3.70 4.34
N TRP A 32 -0.54 -3.11 3.83
CA TRP A 32 -1.26 -2.06 4.56
C TRP A 32 -1.71 -2.56 5.93
N ASN A 33 -2.30 -3.75 6.01
CA ASN A 33 -2.80 -4.32 7.26
C ASN A 33 -1.65 -4.58 8.25
N LEU A 34 -0.52 -5.13 7.78
CA LEU A 34 0.68 -5.31 8.60
C LEU A 34 1.24 -3.98 9.13
N LEU A 35 1.24 -2.93 8.29
CA LEU A 35 1.63 -1.59 8.72
C LEU A 35 0.68 -1.02 9.77
N HIS A 36 -0.61 -1.28 9.61
CA HIS A 36 -1.62 -0.85 10.55
C HIS A 36 -1.46 -1.54 11.91
N ASP A 37 -1.25 -2.86 11.92
CA ASP A 37 -0.94 -3.61 13.14
C ASP A 37 0.33 -3.10 13.81
N LEU A 38 1.43 -2.98 13.05
CA LEU A 38 2.70 -2.46 13.55
C LEU A 38 2.51 -1.07 14.18
N TRP A 39 1.75 -0.18 13.54
CA TRP A 39 1.47 1.15 14.06
C TRP A 39 0.69 1.12 15.37
N ARG A 40 -0.34 0.27 15.45
CA ARG A 40 -1.16 0.13 16.66
C ARG A 40 -0.36 -0.46 17.83
N MET A 41 0.52 -1.42 17.55
CA MET A 41 1.40 -2.04 18.55
C MET A 41 2.59 -1.15 18.95
N THR A 42 3.00 -0.22 18.08
CA THR A 42 4.13 0.69 18.37
C THR A 42 3.66 1.82 19.32
N PRO A 43 4.33 2.02 20.47
CA PRO A 43 4.06 3.14 21.36
C PRO A 43 4.15 4.49 20.63
N LYS A 44 3.27 5.45 20.95
CA LYS A 44 3.20 6.74 20.23
C LYS A 44 4.55 7.46 20.14
N CYS A 45 5.37 7.41 21.19
CA CYS A 45 6.71 8.02 21.24
C CYS A 45 7.75 7.34 20.34
N GLN A 46 7.49 6.14 19.84
CA GLN A 46 8.40 5.35 19.00
C GLN A 46 7.94 5.25 17.54
N ARG A 47 6.80 5.87 17.19
CA ARG A 47 6.27 5.86 15.83
C ARG A 47 7.13 6.78 14.96
N SER A 48 7.87 6.18 14.03
CA SER A 48 8.67 6.93 13.06
C SER A 48 8.60 6.30 11.66
N LEU A 49 8.71 7.15 10.63
CA LEU A 49 8.76 6.72 9.24
C LEU A 49 9.95 5.78 9.00
N SER A 50 11.12 6.10 9.56
CA SER A 50 12.35 5.31 9.37
C SER A 50 12.23 3.91 9.96
N ARG A 51 11.58 3.76 11.13
CA ARG A 51 11.30 2.45 11.73
C ARG A 51 10.39 1.61 10.85
N MET A 52 9.27 2.18 10.41
CA MET A 52 8.33 1.46 9.56
C MET A 52 8.97 1.05 8.23
N ASP A 53 9.73 1.96 7.61
CA ASP A 53 10.47 1.68 6.37
C ASP A 53 11.50 0.55 6.54
N ALA A 54 12.24 0.53 7.65
CA ALA A 54 13.16 -0.56 7.98
C ALA A 54 12.43 -1.90 8.15
N GLU A 55 11.30 -1.93 8.86
CA GLU A 55 10.50 -3.16 9.03
C GLU A 55 9.93 -3.66 7.71
N ILE A 56 9.50 -2.78 6.80
CA ILE A 56 9.05 -3.18 5.46
C ILE A 56 10.19 -3.81 4.67
N ARG A 57 11.39 -3.19 4.71
CA ARG A 57 12.56 -3.74 4.01
C ARG A 57 12.94 -5.11 4.55
N ARG A 58 12.84 -5.31 5.86
CA ARG A 58 13.06 -6.60 6.52
C ARG A 58 12.00 -7.61 6.11
N ALA A 59 10.72 -7.28 6.26
CA ALA A 59 9.59 -8.15 5.92
C ALA A 59 9.64 -8.60 4.46
N ARG A 60 9.98 -7.72 3.50
CA ARG A 60 10.12 -8.10 2.09
C ARG A 60 11.24 -9.09 1.80
N LYS A 61 12.25 -9.20 2.67
CA LYS A 61 13.33 -10.19 2.56
C LYS A 61 12.96 -11.51 3.20
N GLU A 62 12.22 -11.46 4.31
CA GLU A 62 11.91 -12.65 5.12
C GLU A 62 10.60 -13.33 4.70
N ILE A 63 9.67 -12.58 4.09
CA ILE A 63 8.32 -13.06 3.77
C ILE A 63 8.19 -13.21 2.25
N ASN A 64 8.27 -14.45 1.77
CA ASN A 64 8.27 -14.78 0.34
C ASN A 64 7.07 -14.21 -0.43
N TRP A 65 5.85 -14.30 0.14
CA TRP A 65 4.66 -13.79 -0.54
C TRP A 65 4.65 -12.26 -0.65
N LEU A 66 5.36 -11.55 0.24
CA LEU A 66 5.46 -10.08 0.20
C LEU A 66 6.54 -9.62 -0.80
N ALA A 67 7.51 -10.48 -1.12
CA ALA A 67 8.55 -10.19 -2.11
C ALA A 67 8.00 -9.97 -3.52
N VAL A 68 6.81 -10.50 -3.85
CA VAL A 68 6.11 -10.25 -5.13
C VAL A 68 5.79 -8.76 -5.33
N LEU A 69 5.67 -8.01 -4.22
CA LEU A 69 5.43 -6.58 -4.24
C LEU A 69 6.74 -5.83 -4.55
N PRO A 70 6.81 -5.05 -5.65
CA PRO A 70 7.98 -4.27 -5.98
C PRO A 70 8.34 -3.29 -4.85
N ALA A 71 9.63 -2.97 -4.71
CA ALA A 71 10.10 -2.06 -3.66
C ALA A 71 9.42 -0.69 -3.75
N GLN A 72 9.28 -0.16 -4.96
CA GLN A 72 8.59 1.10 -5.20
C GLN A 72 7.12 1.05 -4.80
N ALA A 73 6.40 -0.04 -5.13
CA ALA A 73 5.01 -0.21 -4.73
C ALA A 73 4.87 -0.28 -3.20
N SER A 74 5.81 -0.94 -2.53
CA SER A 74 5.86 -1.03 -1.07
C SER A 74 6.06 0.36 -0.43
N GLN A 75 6.98 1.16 -0.96
CA GLN A 75 7.17 2.55 -0.53
C GLN A 75 5.92 3.40 -0.75
N GLN A 76 5.20 3.17 -1.85
CA GLN A 76 3.96 3.87 -2.13
C GLN A 76 2.86 3.51 -1.11
N VAL A 77 2.75 2.24 -0.70
CA VAL A 77 1.83 1.82 0.37
C VAL A 77 2.16 2.55 1.67
N LEU A 78 3.43 2.61 2.09
CA LEU A 78 3.85 3.33 3.30
C LEU A 78 3.48 4.82 3.24
N LYS A 79 3.79 5.50 2.13
CA LYS A 79 3.45 6.91 1.94
C LYS A 79 1.94 7.14 2.01
N THR A 80 1.16 6.25 1.39
CA THR A 80 -0.30 6.34 1.40
C THR A 80 -0.86 6.13 2.81
N TYR A 81 -0.28 5.20 3.57
CA TYR A 81 -0.66 4.94 4.96
C TYR A 81 -0.43 6.17 5.86
N LEU A 82 0.75 6.79 5.76
CA LEU A 82 1.05 8.00 6.53
C LEU A 82 0.21 9.19 6.09
N ARG A 83 -0.11 9.30 4.81
CA ARG A 83 -1.02 10.34 4.32
C ARG A 83 -2.42 10.17 4.91
N ALA A 84 -2.90 8.94 5.10
CA ALA A 84 -4.19 8.70 5.76
C ALA A 84 -4.19 9.20 7.21
N TRP A 85 -3.10 8.97 7.95
CA TRP A 85 -2.93 9.55 9.29
C TRP A 85 -2.86 11.08 9.29
N SER A 86 -2.09 11.68 8.38
CA SER A 86 -2.04 13.14 8.25
C SER A 86 -3.43 13.72 7.93
N ASN A 87 -4.19 13.09 7.05
CA ASN A 87 -5.57 13.50 6.78
C ASN A 87 -6.47 13.39 8.02
N CYS A 88 -6.31 12.33 8.82
CA CYS A 88 -7.05 12.16 10.06
C CYS A 88 -6.73 13.25 11.08
N TRP A 89 -5.45 13.55 11.29
CA TRP A 89 -5.03 14.62 12.22
C TRP A 89 -5.44 16.02 11.76
N GLU A 90 -5.52 16.23 10.45
CA GLU A 90 -6.03 17.47 9.85
C GLU A 90 -7.58 17.53 9.81
N GLY A 91 -8.29 16.54 10.36
CA GLY A 91 -9.75 16.49 10.38
C GLY A 91 -10.41 16.28 9.00
N ARG A 92 -9.63 15.86 7.99
CA ARG A 92 -10.12 15.64 6.61
C ARG A 92 -10.67 14.24 6.38
N ALA A 93 -10.38 13.30 7.27
CA ALA A 93 -10.78 11.91 7.16
C ALA A 93 -10.86 11.25 8.55
N GLU A 94 -11.48 10.08 8.62
CA GLU A 94 -11.45 9.23 9.82
C GLU A 94 -10.10 8.52 9.97
N GLU A 95 -9.91 7.87 11.13
CA GLU A 95 -8.75 7.04 11.40
C GLU A 95 -8.61 5.92 10.35
N PRO A 96 -7.41 5.67 9.79
CA PRO A 96 -7.23 4.57 8.86
C PRO A 96 -7.54 3.23 9.56
N THR A 97 -8.25 2.36 8.85
CA THR A 97 -8.64 1.02 9.32
C THR A 97 -7.99 -0.09 8.47
N PHE A 98 -8.18 -1.34 8.92
CA PHE A 98 -7.84 -2.52 8.12
C PHE A 98 -8.57 -2.52 6.77
N LYS A 99 -7.89 -3.00 5.75
CA LYS A 99 -8.40 -3.13 4.39
C LYS A 99 -9.00 -4.53 4.21
N ASN A 100 -10.32 -4.60 4.08
CA ASN A 100 -11.06 -5.84 3.81
C ASN A 100 -11.00 -6.23 2.32
N ASN A 101 -10.99 -7.50 1.95
CA ASN A 101 -11.10 -7.86 0.54
C ASN A 101 -12.44 -7.36 -0.02
N PRO A 102 -12.50 -6.49 -1.04
CA PRO A 102 -13.76 -6.28 -1.72
C PRO A 102 -14.13 -7.62 -2.37
N ALA A 103 -15.26 -8.21 -1.96
CA ALA A 103 -15.79 -9.40 -2.60
C ALA A 103 -15.85 -9.15 -4.11
N ARG A 104 -15.12 -9.95 -4.89
CA ARG A 104 -15.28 -9.98 -6.33
C ARG A 104 -16.51 -10.85 -6.61
N TYR A 105 -17.57 -10.22 -7.11
CA TYR A 105 -18.69 -10.92 -7.74
C TYR A 105 -18.23 -11.52 -9.06
#